data_AF-A0A7S3ILY9-F1
#
_entry.id   AF-A0A7S3ILY9-F1
#
_cell.length_a   1.000
_cell.length_b   1.000
_cell.length_c   1.000
_cell.angle_alpha   90.00
_cell.angle_beta   90.00
_cell.angle_gamma   90.00
#
_symmetry.space_group_name_H-M   'P 1'
#
loop_
_entity.id
_entity.type
_entity.pdbx_description
1 polymer ?
#
loop_
_entity_poly.entity_id
_entity_poly.type
_entity_poly.pdbx_seq_one_letter_code
_entity_poly.pdbx_strand_id
1 'polypeptide(L)'
;FMDKIIESYHGHKPTDKHLSSMDYNQLDCPPFPADEDKMINSTRIRVARNLADYPLGTAVTRSQRKEIETLVVSALNEFKGELKGKYFSLETMTDADKKQLIADHFLFKGGDKYLESAGLERDWPEARGIFHNDAKTFLVWVNEEDQLRIISMQKGSDIHAVFKRLSVAASKIEEKAKFANDEHFGYISTCPTNMGTGLRASVHINLPKLMNNKALHQSIADKYHVQIRGIH
;
A
#
# COMPACT_ATOMS: atom_id res chain seq x y z
N PHE A 1 -5.48 -21.60 14.21
CA PHE A 1 -4.04 -21.38 13.90
C PHE A 1 -3.79 -19.92 13.58
N MET A 2 -4.48 -19.34 12.59
CA MET A 2 -4.31 -17.93 12.21
C MET A 2 -4.56 -16.95 13.36
N ASP A 3 -5.54 -17.18 14.22
CA ASP A 3 -5.80 -16.31 15.38
C ASP A 3 -4.56 -16.12 16.27
N LYS A 4 -3.79 -17.19 16.51
CA LYS A 4 -2.55 -17.11 17.30
C LYS A 4 -1.47 -16.26 16.62
N ILE A 5 -1.38 -16.32 15.29
CA ILE A 5 -0.42 -15.51 14.53
C ILE A 5 -0.84 -14.05 14.54
N ILE A 6 -2.13 -13.79 14.31
CA ILE A 6 -2.70 -12.44 14.29
C ILE A 6 -2.58 -11.80 15.68
N GLU A 7 -2.92 -12.51 16.75
CA GLU A 7 -2.74 -12.03 18.12
C GLU A 7 -1.26 -11.80 18.46
N SER A 8 -0.36 -12.70 18.05
CA SER A 8 1.07 -12.51 18.30
C SER A 8 1.67 -11.32 17.57
N TYR A 9 1.21 -11.01 16.36
CA TYR A 9 1.78 -9.94 15.54
C TYR A 9 1.12 -8.58 15.83
N HIS A 10 -0.22 -8.55 15.90
CA HIS A 10 -1.02 -7.33 16.03
C HIS A 10 -1.57 -7.10 17.44
N GLY A 11 -1.50 -8.08 18.34
CA GLY A 11 -2.21 -8.03 19.63
C GLY A 11 -3.73 -8.14 19.49
N HIS A 12 -4.24 -8.48 18.30
CA HIS A 12 -5.67 -8.57 18.00
C HIS A 12 -6.22 -9.95 18.39
N LYS A 13 -7.06 -10.00 19.41
CA LYS A 13 -7.59 -11.23 20.01
C LYS A 13 -8.79 -11.76 19.21
N PRO A 14 -9.13 -13.06 19.33
CA PRO A 14 -10.29 -13.65 18.64
C PRO A 14 -11.66 -12.99 18.92
N THR A 15 -11.77 -12.22 20.00
CA THR A 15 -13.01 -11.53 20.41
C THR A 15 -13.04 -10.05 20.03
N ASP A 16 -11.93 -9.51 19.54
CA ASP A 16 -11.82 -8.10 19.20
C ASP A 16 -12.61 -7.78 17.93
N LYS A 17 -12.84 -6.51 17.64
CA LYS A 17 -13.39 -6.06 16.35
C LYS A 17 -12.49 -4.99 15.79
N HIS A 18 -12.28 -5.02 14.48
CA HIS A 18 -11.47 -4.02 13.81
C HIS A 18 -12.34 -2.80 13.47
N LEU A 19 -11.86 -1.61 13.80
CA LEU A 19 -12.51 -0.34 13.42
C LEU A 19 -11.79 0.24 12.21
N SER A 20 -12.43 0.18 11.05
CA SER A 20 -11.90 0.77 9.82
C SER A 20 -12.44 2.19 9.63
N SER A 21 -11.53 3.15 9.42
CA SER A 21 -11.88 4.51 8.98
C SER A 21 -10.91 4.95 7.89
N MET A 22 -11.45 5.26 6.72
CA MET A 22 -10.73 5.92 5.62
C MET A 22 -11.11 7.42 5.53
N ASP A 23 -11.83 7.95 6.52
CA ASP A 23 -12.27 9.35 6.51
C ASP A 23 -11.10 10.29 6.84
N TYR A 24 -10.57 10.95 5.81
CA TYR A 24 -9.44 11.86 5.96
C TYR A 24 -9.79 13.11 6.76
N ASN A 25 -11.08 13.45 6.96
CA ASN A 25 -11.48 14.61 7.76
C ASN A 25 -11.29 14.38 9.26
N GLN A 26 -11.05 13.14 9.69
CA GLN A 26 -10.78 12.80 11.10
C GLN A 26 -9.31 12.99 11.48
N LEU A 27 -8.43 13.30 10.52
CA LEU A 27 -7.02 13.53 10.79
C LEU A 27 -6.79 14.96 11.28
N ASP A 28 -6.33 15.10 12.52
CA ASP A 28 -5.75 16.33 13.03
C ASP A 28 -4.24 16.32 12.78
N CYS A 29 -3.78 17.14 11.84
CA CYS A 29 -2.39 17.20 11.40
C CYS A 29 -1.96 18.67 11.32
N PRO A 30 -1.72 19.33 12.47
CA PRO A 30 -1.27 20.72 12.47
C PRO A 30 0.07 20.86 11.74
N PRO A 31 0.33 21.99 11.09
CA PRO A 31 1.58 22.20 10.37
C PRO A 31 2.77 22.16 11.33
N PHE A 32 3.84 21.50 10.91
CA PHE A 32 5.11 21.52 11.64
C PHE A 32 5.72 22.92 11.63
N PRO A 33 6.48 23.30 12.68
CA PRO A 33 7.41 24.43 12.62
C PRO A 33 8.33 24.30 11.40
N ALA A 34 8.70 25.43 10.78
CA ALA A 34 9.41 25.43 9.50
C ALA A 34 10.80 24.77 9.55
N ASP A 35 11.45 24.73 10.71
CA ASP A 35 12.70 24.02 10.94
C ASP A 35 12.50 22.51 11.10
N GLU A 36 11.37 22.08 11.66
CA GLU A 36 11.00 20.68 11.78
C GLU A 36 10.50 20.09 10.45
N ASP A 37 9.70 20.85 9.70
CA ASP A 37 9.21 20.45 8.38
C ASP A 37 10.37 20.11 7.43
N LYS A 38 11.45 20.90 7.46
CA LYS A 38 12.67 20.68 6.67
C LYS A 38 13.40 19.38 7.00
N MET A 39 13.14 18.78 8.15
CA MET A 39 13.70 17.46 8.49
C MET A 39 13.00 16.33 7.74
N ILE A 40 11.76 16.54 7.25
CA ILE A 40 10.95 15.52 6.57
C ILE A 40 11.13 15.64 5.05
N ASN A 41 11.76 14.63 4.47
CA ASN A 41 12.06 14.59 3.03
C ASN A 41 10.85 14.18 2.19
N SER A 42 10.08 13.20 2.67
CA SER A 42 8.92 12.68 1.93
C SER A 42 7.99 11.89 2.84
N THR A 43 6.71 11.89 2.49
CA THR A 43 5.65 11.15 3.15
C THR A 43 5.01 10.17 2.18
N ARG A 44 4.73 8.96 2.64
CA ARG A 44 4.15 7.88 1.84
C ARG A 44 3.20 7.05 2.69
N ILE A 45 2.00 6.81 2.17
CA ILE A 45 1.03 5.88 2.73
C ILE A 45 0.68 4.84 1.67
N ARG A 46 0.68 3.57 2.07
CA ARG A 46 0.15 2.48 1.23
C ARG A 46 -0.94 1.73 1.98
N VAL A 47 -1.90 1.18 1.24
CA VAL A 47 -2.86 0.19 1.74
C VAL A 47 -2.86 -1.05 0.84
N ALA A 48 -3.01 -2.22 1.45
CA ALA A 48 -3.30 -3.47 0.76
C ALA A 48 -4.82 -3.69 0.69
N ARG A 49 -5.34 -4.06 -0.48
CA ARG A 49 -6.76 -4.39 -0.68
C ARG A 49 -6.89 -5.61 -1.59
N ASN A 50 -7.87 -6.44 -1.27
CA ASN A 50 -8.34 -7.50 -2.15
C ASN A 50 -9.83 -7.31 -2.41
N LEU A 51 -10.31 -7.80 -3.54
CA LEU A 51 -11.68 -7.72 -3.97
C LEU A 51 -12.52 -8.81 -3.29
N ALA A 52 -13.75 -8.49 -2.90
CA ALA A 52 -14.64 -9.38 -2.15
C ALA A 52 -15.06 -10.62 -2.94
N ASP A 53 -15.22 -10.49 -4.26
CA ASP A 53 -15.75 -11.54 -5.13
C ASP A 53 -14.69 -12.55 -5.59
N TYR A 54 -13.44 -12.39 -5.16
CA TYR A 54 -12.32 -13.20 -5.59
C TYR A 54 -11.59 -13.82 -4.40
N PRO A 55 -11.11 -15.07 -4.53
CA PRO A 55 -10.28 -15.68 -3.50
C PRO A 55 -8.94 -14.93 -3.34
N LEU A 56 -8.19 -15.24 -2.28
CA LEU A 56 -6.89 -14.63 -2.00
C LEU A 56 -5.75 -15.50 -2.50
N GLY A 57 -4.60 -14.87 -2.75
CA GLY A 57 -3.31 -15.53 -2.95
C GLY A 57 -3.32 -16.78 -3.84
N THR A 58 -2.95 -17.93 -3.27
CA THR A 58 -2.84 -19.23 -3.98
C THR A 58 -4.16 -19.75 -4.55
N ALA A 59 -5.29 -19.31 -4.01
CA ALA A 59 -6.59 -19.77 -4.46
C ALA A 59 -7.10 -19.00 -5.70
N VAL A 60 -6.52 -17.83 -6.01
CA VAL A 60 -6.81 -17.10 -7.26
C VAL A 60 -6.38 -17.94 -8.45
N THR A 61 -7.34 -18.23 -9.35
CA THR A 61 -7.03 -18.89 -10.62
C THR A 61 -6.44 -17.91 -11.63
N ARG A 62 -5.80 -18.43 -12.67
CA ARG A 62 -5.26 -17.63 -13.78
C ARG A 62 -6.34 -16.75 -14.44
N SER A 63 -7.55 -17.29 -14.66
CA SER A 63 -8.65 -16.53 -15.27
C SER A 63 -9.16 -15.43 -14.34
N GLN A 64 -9.36 -15.74 -13.06
CA GLN A 64 -9.76 -14.76 -12.04
C GLN A 64 -8.75 -13.62 -11.93
N ARG A 65 -7.44 -13.90 -12.01
CA ARG A 65 -6.40 -12.87 -11.98
C ARG A 65 -6.55 -11.85 -13.13
N LYS A 66 -6.90 -12.33 -14.34
CA LYS A 66 -7.19 -11.47 -15.51
C LYS A 66 -8.47 -10.66 -15.34
N GLU A 67 -9.50 -11.27 -14.75
CA GLU A 67 -10.75 -10.57 -14.43
C GLU A 67 -10.51 -9.44 -13.43
N ILE A 68 -9.74 -9.71 -12.37
CA ILE A 68 -9.30 -8.71 -11.38
C ILE A 68 -8.56 -7.56 -12.07
N GLU A 69 -7.55 -7.87 -12.90
CA GLU A 69 -6.81 -6.83 -13.65
C GLU A 69 -7.77 -6.00 -14.51
N THR A 70 -8.64 -6.65 -15.28
CA THR A 70 -9.60 -5.97 -16.17
C THR A 70 -10.52 -5.03 -15.40
N LEU A 71 -11.09 -5.50 -14.28
CA LEU A 71 -12.00 -4.73 -13.44
C LEU A 71 -11.31 -3.54 -12.78
N VAL A 72 -10.13 -3.77 -12.20
CA VAL A 72 -9.33 -2.72 -11.55
C VAL A 72 -8.88 -1.68 -12.58
N VAL A 73 -8.37 -2.10 -13.73
CA VAL A 73 -7.95 -1.17 -14.80
C VAL A 73 -9.14 -0.36 -15.33
N SER A 74 -10.33 -0.96 -15.43
CA SER A 74 -11.57 -0.22 -15.76
C SER A 74 -11.89 0.87 -14.74
N ALA A 75 -11.67 0.64 -13.45
CA ALA A 75 -11.83 1.68 -12.42
C ALA A 75 -10.75 2.77 -12.52
N LEU A 76 -9.49 2.38 -12.70
CA LEU A 76 -8.37 3.30 -12.80
C LEU A 76 -8.47 4.22 -14.03
N ASN A 77 -8.99 3.72 -15.15
CA ASN A 77 -9.19 4.51 -16.37
C ASN A 77 -10.27 5.59 -16.24
N GLU A 78 -11.12 5.56 -15.20
CA GLU A 78 -12.08 6.62 -14.91
C GLU A 78 -11.50 7.76 -14.07
N PHE A 79 -10.26 7.62 -13.59
CA PHE A 79 -9.62 8.66 -12.82
C PHE A 79 -9.40 9.93 -13.65
N LYS A 80 -9.76 11.06 -13.04
CA LYS A 80 -9.67 12.41 -13.60
C LYS A 80 -8.95 13.33 -12.62
N GLY A 81 -8.56 14.52 -13.08
CA GLY A 81 -7.87 15.52 -12.26
C GLY A 81 -6.55 14.98 -11.71
N GLU A 82 -6.30 15.18 -10.42
CA GLU A 82 -5.07 14.74 -9.74
C GLU A 82 -4.79 13.23 -9.86
N LEU A 83 -5.84 12.40 -9.97
CA LEU A 83 -5.69 10.93 -10.06
C LEU A 83 -5.51 10.42 -11.49
N LYS A 84 -5.70 11.26 -12.51
CA LYS A 84 -5.56 10.86 -13.91
C LYS A 84 -4.16 10.28 -14.14
N GLY A 85 -4.10 9.15 -14.84
CA GLY A 85 -2.86 8.44 -15.04
C GLY A 85 -2.93 7.38 -16.13
N LYS A 86 -1.93 6.51 -16.13
CA LYS A 86 -1.78 5.42 -17.10
C LYS A 86 -1.48 4.11 -16.38
N TYR A 87 -2.10 3.04 -16.86
CA TYR A 87 -1.77 1.66 -16.49
C TYR A 87 -0.70 1.08 -17.44
N PHE A 88 0.23 0.33 -16.87
CA PHE A 88 1.30 -0.37 -17.57
C PHE A 88 1.27 -1.84 -17.14
N SER A 89 0.77 -2.71 -18.01
CA SER A 89 0.87 -4.16 -17.82
C SER A 89 2.34 -4.58 -17.87
N LEU A 90 2.77 -5.42 -16.94
CA LEU A 90 4.12 -5.98 -16.92
C LEU A 90 4.38 -6.91 -18.10
N GLU A 91 3.34 -7.55 -18.64
CA GLU A 91 3.45 -8.48 -19.77
C GLU A 91 3.79 -7.76 -21.09
N THR A 92 3.21 -6.57 -21.30
CA THR A 92 3.38 -5.79 -22.53
C THR A 92 4.22 -4.52 -22.32
N MET A 93 4.89 -4.38 -21.17
CA MET A 93 5.69 -3.20 -20.84
C MET A 93 6.87 -3.05 -21.79
N THR A 94 7.10 -1.85 -22.31
CA THR A 94 8.30 -1.58 -23.12
C THR A 94 9.54 -1.49 -22.23
N ASP A 95 10.73 -1.77 -22.78
CA ASP A 95 11.99 -1.61 -22.05
C ASP A 95 12.22 -0.17 -21.56
N ALA A 96 11.72 0.82 -22.31
CA ALA A 96 11.79 2.24 -21.93
C ALA A 96 10.92 2.52 -20.70
N ASP A 97 9.65 2.08 -20.72
CA ASP A 97 8.74 2.21 -19.57
C ASP A 97 9.32 1.49 -18.34
N LYS A 98 9.85 0.27 -18.54
CA LYS A 98 10.46 -0.51 -17.47
C LYS A 98 11.65 0.20 -16.83
N LYS A 99 12.58 0.72 -17.64
CA LYS A 99 13.73 1.49 -17.15
C LYS A 99 13.28 2.71 -16.36
N GLN A 100 12.28 3.43 -16.85
CA GLN A 100 11.75 4.62 -16.18
C GLN A 100 11.12 4.26 -14.83
N LEU A 101 10.27 3.23 -14.77
CA LEU A 101 9.60 2.80 -13.54
C LEU A 101 10.59 2.24 -12.49
N ILE A 102 11.71 1.65 -12.92
CA ILE A 102 12.81 1.28 -12.02
C ILE A 102 13.49 2.52 -11.46
N ALA A 103 13.82 3.50 -12.32
CA ALA A 103 14.48 4.74 -11.91
C ALA A 103 13.62 5.57 -10.95
N ASP A 104 12.29 5.52 -11.10
CA ASP A 104 11.35 6.16 -10.18
C ASP A 104 11.11 5.35 -8.88
N HIS A 105 11.69 4.15 -8.74
CA HIS A 105 11.45 3.21 -7.65
C HIS A 105 9.99 2.74 -7.53
N PHE A 106 9.29 2.61 -8.66
CA PHE A 106 7.88 2.26 -8.72
C PHE A 106 7.64 0.79 -9.06
N LEU A 107 8.52 0.20 -9.88
CA LEU A 107 8.34 -1.15 -10.37
C LEU A 107 8.60 -2.18 -9.26
N PHE A 108 7.64 -3.09 -9.05
CA PHE A 108 7.86 -4.32 -8.30
C PHE A 108 8.39 -5.41 -9.23
N LYS A 109 9.14 -6.36 -8.66
CA LYS A 109 9.76 -7.47 -9.40
C LYS A 109 9.28 -8.80 -8.84
N GLY A 110 9.21 -9.82 -9.69
CA GLY A 110 9.09 -11.21 -9.25
C GLY A 110 10.43 -11.75 -8.75
N GLY A 111 10.41 -12.98 -8.27
CA GLY A 111 11.52 -13.69 -7.67
C GLY A 111 11.65 -13.48 -6.17
N ASP A 112 10.59 -13.03 -5.48
CA ASP A 112 10.60 -13.05 -4.02
C ASP A 112 10.37 -14.48 -3.52
N LYS A 113 11.37 -15.06 -2.86
CA LYS A 113 11.33 -16.45 -2.38
C LYS A 113 10.15 -16.77 -1.47
N TYR A 114 9.59 -15.78 -0.74
CA TYR A 114 8.44 -16.00 0.11
C TYR A 114 7.16 -16.00 -0.71
N LEU A 115 7.02 -15.09 -1.67
CA LEU A 115 5.89 -15.05 -2.60
C LEU A 115 5.87 -16.30 -3.52
N GLU A 116 7.03 -16.74 -4.00
CA GLU A 116 7.18 -17.97 -4.79
C GLU A 116 6.79 -19.21 -3.99
N SER A 117 7.31 -19.36 -2.77
CA SER A 117 6.99 -20.52 -1.92
C SER A 117 5.53 -20.53 -1.46
N ALA A 118 4.92 -19.34 -1.34
CA ALA A 118 3.50 -19.17 -1.14
C ALA A 118 2.68 -19.23 -2.45
N GLY A 119 3.25 -19.59 -3.60
CA GLY A 119 2.53 -19.78 -4.86
C GLY A 119 1.85 -18.52 -5.44
N LEU A 120 2.25 -17.33 -5.01
CA LEU A 120 1.69 -16.05 -5.42
C LEU A 120 2.22 -15.58 -6.79
N GLU A 121 3.41 -16.05 -7.17
CA GLU A 121 4.07 -15.69 -8.43
C GLU A 121 3.73 -16.61 -9.62
N ARG A 122 2.71 -17.47 -9.50
CA ARG A 122 2.26 -18.31 -10.62
C ARG A 122 1.89 -17.45 -11.83
N ASP A 123 2.20 -17.95 -13.03
CA ASP A 123 1.93 -17.28 -14.31
C ASP A 123 2.57 -15.90 -14.47
N TRP A 124 3.63 -15.58 -13.72
CA TRP A 124 4.32 -14.28 -13.83
C TRP A 124 4.88 -14.04 -15.25
N PRO A 125 4.77 -12.82 -15.82
CA PRO A 125 4.19 -11.58 -15.27
C PRO A 125 2.72 -11.34 -15.66
N GLU A 126 1.99 -12.36 -16.14
CA GLU A 126 0.65 -12.21 -16.70
C GLU A 126 -0.33 -11.62 -15.69
N ALA A 127 -1.15 -10.68 -16.17
CA ALA A 127 -2.13 -9.94 -15.38
C ALA A 127 -1.58 -9.16 -14.18
N ARG A 128 -0.29 -8.80 -14.22
CA ARG A 128 0.35 -7.88 -13.26
C ARG A 128 0.62 -6.57 -13.94
N GLY A 129 0.58 -5.50 -13.17
CA GLY A 129 0.93 -4.19 -13.69
C GLY A 129 0.93 -3.11 -12.65
N ILE A 130 1.25 -1.92 -13.14
CA ILE A 130 1.34 -0.73 -12.33
C ILE A 130 0.56 0.39 -12.98
N PHE A 131 -0.22 1.09 -12.18
CA PHE A 131 -0.77 2.39 -12.53
C PHE A 131 -0.01 3.47 -11.76
N HIS A 132 0.20 4.62 -12.40
CA HIS A 132 0.51 5.84 -11.67
C HIS A 132 -0.18 7.04 -12.32
N ASN A 133 -0.48 8.06 -11.50
CA ASN A 133 -0.96 9.34 -12.01
C ASN A 133 0.14 10.12 -12.73
N ASP A 134 -0.24 11.13 -13.51
CA ASP A 134 0.68 11.95 -14.29
C ASP A 134 1.77 12.61 -13.42
N ALA A 135 1.39 13.02 -12.20
CA ALA A 135 2.28 13.65 -11.22
C ALA A 135 3.17 12.67 -10.43
N LYS A 136 2.99 11.36 -10.61
CA LYS A 136 3.73 10.31 -9.87
C LYS A 136 3.60 10.40 -8.34
N THR A 137 2.48 10.93 -7.86
CA THR A 137 2.12 11.05 -6.43
C THR A 137 1.10 10.02 -5.97
N PHE A 138 0.55 9.24 -6.90
CA PHE A 138 -0.39 8.15 -6.65
C PHE A 138 -0.09 6.97 -7.56
N LEU A 139 -0.06 5.76 -6.99
CA LEU A 139 0.27 4.53 -7.68
C LEU A 139 -0.63 3.38 -7.22
N VAL A 140 -0.86 2.41 -8.10
CA VAL A 140 -1.49 1.14 -7.75
C VAL A 140 -0.68 0.00 -8.36
N TRP A 141 -0.23 -0.93 -7.53
CA TRP A 141 0.25 -2.22 -8.03
C TRP A 141 -0.92 -3.18 -8.10
N VAL A 142 -0.99 -3.94 -9.20
CA VAL A 142 -2.06 -4.89 -9.49
C VAL A 142 -1.47 -6.30 -9.50
N ASN A 143 -2.07 -7.20 -8.70
CA ASN A 143 -1.79 -8.63 -8.61
C ASN A 143 -0.35 -9.05 -8.20
N GLU A 144 0.25 -8.35 -7.24
CA GLU A 144 1.54 -8.74 -6.64
C GLU A 144 1.32 -9.73 -5.46
N GLU A 145 1.55 -9.31 -4.21
CA GLU A 145 1.26 -10.10 -3.00
C GLU A 145 -0.25 -10.11 -2.70
N ASP A 146 -0.86 -8.93 -2.82
CA ASP A 146 -2.29 -8.68 -2.78
C ASP A 146 -2.76 -8.26 -4.17
N GLN A 147 -4.07 -8.37 -4.43
CA GLN A 147 -4.68 -7.96 -5.69
C GLN A 147 -4.46 -6.46 -5.97
N LEU A 148 -4.49 -5.61 -4.92
CA LEU A 148 -4.15 -4.20 -5.02
C LEU A 148 -3.22 -3.75 -3.89
N ARG A 149 -2.18 -3.01 -4.27
CA ARG A 149 -1.43 -2.16 -3.34
C ARG A 149 -1.56 -0.71 -3.80
N ILE A 150 -2.39 0.05 -3.09
CA ILE A 150 -2.73 1.43 -3.40
C ILE A 150 -1.77 2.33 -2.61
N ILE A 151 -1.13 3.28 -3.28
CA ILE A 151 -0.03 4.07 -2.74
C ILE A 151 -0.27 5.54 -3.04
N SER A 152 -0.09 6.38 -2.04
CA SER A 152 -0.02 7.84 -2.19
C SER A 152 1.27 8.34 -1.55
N MET A 153 1.97 9.24 -2.22
CA MET A 153 3.24 9.79 -1.73
C MET A 153 3.56 11.15 -2.32
N GLN A 154 4.34 11.94 -1.59
CA GLN A 154 4.92 13.19 -2.08
C GLN A 154 6.13 13.60 -1.23
N LYS A 155 6.86 14.62 -1.69
CA LYS A 155 7.90 15.28 -0.89
C LYS A 155 7.26 16.09 0.25
N GLY A 156 8.02 16.29 1.32
CA GLY A 156 7.58 17.05 2.49
C GLY A 156 6.66 16.27 3.44
N SER A 157 6.09 16.99 4.41
CA SER A 157 5.42 16.45 5.60
C SER A 157 3.90 16.35 5.53
N ASP A 158 3.27 16.80 4.43
CA ASP A 158 1.80 16.91 4.32
C ASP A 158 1.12 15.53 4.20
N ILE A 159 1.04 14.84 5.34
CA ILE A 159 0.42 13.52 5.47
C ILE A 159 -1.09 13.58 5.24
N HIS A 160 -1.73 14.72 5.52
CA HIS A 160 -3.15 14.90 5.30
C HIS A 160 -3.47 14.87 3.79
N ALA A 161 -2.72 15.62 2.96
CA ALA A 161 -2.88 15.55 1.51
C ALA A 161 -2.60 14.15 0.96
N VAL A 162 -1.55 13.49 1.47
CA VAL A 162 -1.22 12.10 1.08
C VAL A 162 -2.35 11.14 1.40
N PHE A 163 -2.92 11.20 2.62
CA PHE A 163 -4.00 10.32 3.04
C PHE A 163 -5.32 10.64 2.33
N LYS A 164 -5.65 11.92 2.15
CA LYS A 164 -6.84 12.36 1.39
C LYS A 164 -6.82 11.79 -0.02
N ARG A 165 -5.71 11.93 -0.75
CA ARG A 165 -5.55 11.38 -2.10
C ARG A 165 -5.73 9.85 -2.12
N LEU A 166 -5.12 9.17 -1.15
CA LEU A 166 -5.24 7.71 -1.00
C LEU A 166 -6.69 7.27 -0.75
N SER A 167 -7.37 7.92 0.19
CA SER A 167 -8.74 7.63 0.58
C SER A 167 -9.71 7.85 -0.57
N VAL A 168 -9.64 9.01 -1.24
CA VAL A 168 -10.47 9.32 -2.41
C VAL A 168 -10.26 8.30 -3.53
N ALA A 169 -9.01 7.91 -3.80
CA ALA A 169 -8.74 6.93 -4.84
C ALA A 169 -9.24 5.53 -4.47
N ALA A 170 -9.05 5.10 -3.22
CA ALA A 170 -9.55 3.81 -2.72
C ALA A 170 -11.08 3.74 -2.81
N SER A 171 -11.80 4.78 -2.37
CA SER A 171 -13.27 4.83 -2.48
C SER A 171 -13.75 4.73 -3.93
N LYS A 172 -13.11 5.44 -4.87
CA LYS A 172 -13.46 5.37 -6.29
C LYS A 172 -13.22 4.00 -6.92
N ILE A 173 -12.18 3.28 -6.48
CA ILE A 173 -11.97 1.90 -6.91
C ILE A 173 -13.08 1.01 -6.33
N GLU A 174 -13.39 1.19 -5.05
CA GLU A 174 -14.38 0.40 -4.31
C GLU A 174 -15.81 0.55 -4.84
N GLU A 175 -16.15 1.70 -5.45
CA GLU A 175 -17.41 1.91 -6.18
C GLU A 175 -17.62 0.91 -7.33
N LYS A 176 -16.54 0.42 -7.94
CA LYS A 176 -16.58 -0.58 -9.03
C LYS A 176 -16.14 -1.98 -8.60
N ALA A 177 -15.18 -2.05 -7.69
CA ALA A 177 -14.48 -3.26 -7.31
C ALA A 177 -14.45 -3.34 -5.79
N LYS A 178 -15.54 -3.88 -5.22
CA LYS A 178 -15.76 -3.89 -3.77
C LYS A 178 -14.64 -4.63 -3.05
N PHE A 179 -14.09 -4.04 -1.99
CA PHE A 179 -13.02 -4.67 -1.23
C PHE A 179 -13.57 -5.70 -0.23
N ALA A 180 -12.79 -6.75 -0.01
CA ALA A 180 -13.02 -7.73 1.05
C ALA A 180 -12.79 -7.07 2.41
N ASN A 181 -13.87 -6.93 3.18
CA ASN A 181 -13.87 -6.37 4.51
C ASN A 181 -14.74 -7.23 5.43
N ASP A 182 -14.26 -7.44 6.66
CA ASP A 182 -14.89 -8.23 7.70
C ASP A 182 -14.97 -7.42 9.00
N GLU A 183 -15.99 -7.68 9.82
CA GLU A 183 -16.21 -6.95 11.07
C GLU A 183 -15.14 -7.25 12.14
N HIS A 184 -14.66 -8.49 12.19
CA HIS A 184 -13.62 -8.90 13.13
C HIS A 184 -12.25 -8.44 12.62
N PHE A 185 -11.93 -8.72 11.35
CA PHE A 185 -10.59 -8.55 10.80
C PHE A 185 -10.33 -7.25 10.03
N GLY A 186 -11.34 -6.46 9.70
CA GLY A 186 -11.19 -5.30 8.83
C GLY A 186 -10.93 -5.71 7.37
N TYR A 187 -10.11 -4.97 6.65
CA TYR A 187 -9.76 -5.31 5.26
C TYR A 187 -8.88 -6.56 5.21
N ILE A 188 -9.24 -7.48 4.32
CA ILE A 188 -8.61 -8.79 4.23
C ILE A 188 -7.43 -8.77 3.26
N SER A 189 -6.29 -9.29 3.70
CA SER A 189 -5.05 -9.42 2.93
C SER A 189 -4.54 -10.86 2.84
N THR A 190 -3.70 -11.14 1.84
CA THR A 190 -3.06 -12.45 1.67
C THR A 190 -2.16 -12.80 2.85
N CYS A 191 -1.34 -11.85 3.31
CA CYS A 191 -0.47 -12.02 4.46
C CYS A 191 -1.14 -11.47 5.73
N PRO A 192 -1.14 -12.19 6.87
CA PRO A 192 -1.79 -11.73 8.10
C PRO A 192 -1.22 -10.41 8.64
N THR A 193 0.01 -10.05 8.29
CA THR A 193 0.64 -8.79 8.71
C THR A 193 0.03 -7.54 8.05
N ASN A 194 -0.71 -7.71 6.94
CA ASN A 194 -1.38 -6.64 6.21
C ASN A 194 -2.90 -6.59 6.47
N MET A 195 -3.42 -7.35 7.45
CA MET A 195 -4.85 -7.37 7.79
C MET A 195 -5.28 -6.08 8.51
N GLY A 196 -6.58 -5.85 8.66
CA GLY A 196 -7.11 -4.68 9.37
C GLY A 196 -7.16 -3.45 8.48
N THR A 197 -6.33 -2.46 8.77
CA THR A 197 -6.23 -1.26 7.92
C THR A 197 -5.55 -1.58 6.58
N GLY A 198 -4.70 -2.61 6.56
CA GLY A 198 -3.72 -2.87 5.50
C GLY A 198 -2.74 -1.73 5.26
N LEU A 199 -2.68 -0.77 6.19
CA LEU A 199 -2.00 0.49 6.04
C LEU A 199 -0.55 0.39 6.50
N ARG A 200 0.35 1.00 5.71
CA ARG A 200 1.67 1.39 6.18
C ARG A 200 1.93 2.84 5.80
N ALA A 201 1.89 3.72 6.79
CA ALA A 201 2.38 5.08 6.70
C ALA A 201 3.88 5.12 7.02
N SER A 202 4.62 5.93 6.28
CA SER A 202 6.06 6.09 6.44
C SER A 202 6.49 7.49 6.04
N VAL A 203 7.48 8.02 6.74
CA VAL A 203 8.19 9.24 6.38
C VAL A 203 9.67 8.93 6.21
N HIS A 204 10.30 9.58 5.25
CA HIS A 204 11.76 9.72 5.23
C HIS A 204 12.11 11.00 5.96
N ILE A 205 12.84 10.90 7.06
CA ILE A 205 13.14 12.01 7.96
C ILE A 205 14.61 11.99 8.37
N ASN A 206 15.23 13.16 8.49
CA ASN A 206 16.60 13.33 8.94
C ASN A 206 16.64 13.79 10.40
N LEU A 207 17.06 12.90 11.31
CA LEU A 207 17.10 13.13 12.75
C LEU A 207 18.52 12.94 13.30
N PRO A 208 19.51 13.78 12.92
CA PRO A 208 20.94 13.51 13.16
C PRO A 208 21.27 13.30 14.64
N LYS A 209 20.59 14.03 15.54
CA LYS A 209 20.79 13.88 16.99
C LYS A 209 20.30 12.52 17.51
N LEU A 210 19.14 12.05 17.06
CA LEU A 210 18.59 10.74 17.44
C LEU A 210 19.36 9.60 16.76
N MET A 211 19.83 9.79 15.53
CA MET A 211 20.66 8.80 14.84
C MET A 211 21.98 8.52 15.58
N ASN A 212 22.53 9.52 16.27
CA ASN A 212 23.70 9.38 17.14
C ASN A 212 23.38 8.76 18.51
N ASN A 213 22.11 8.63 18.88
CA ASN A 213 21.66 7.98 20.11
C ASN A 213 20.60 6.91 19.79
N LYS A 214 21.05 5.77 19.29
CA LYS A 214 20.19 4.68 18.82
C LYS A 214 19.22 4.17 19.88
N ALA A 215 19.64 4.12 21.15
CA ALA A 215 18.77 3.67 22.25
C ALA A 215 17.59 4.63 22.47
N LEU A 216 17.85 5.93 22.47
CA LEU A 216 16.79 6.95 22.57
C LEU A 216 15.89 6.96 21.32
N HIS A 217 16.48 6.79 20.12
CA HIS A 217 15.69 6.72 18.90
C HIS A 217 14.72 5.54 18.92
N GLN A 218 15.20 4.35 19.32
CA GLN A 218 14.37 3.16 19.43
C GLN A 218 13.29 3.33 20.50
N SER A 219 13.60 3.88 21.67
CA SER A 219 12.60 4.06 22.73
C SER A 219 11.48 5.03 22.35
N ILE A 220 11.79 6.08 21.57
CA ILE A 220 10.79 6.97 20.99
C ILE A 220 9.94 6.23 19.95
N ALA A 221 10.57 5.45 19.07
CA ALA A 221 9.85 4.68 18.05
C ALA A 221 8.87 3.67 18.69
N ASP A 222 9.33 2.94 19.71
CA ASP A 222 8.51 1.98 20.45
C ASP A 222 7.33 2.66 21.16
N LYS A 223 7.55 3.83 21.76
CA LYS A 223 6.50 4.63 22.43
C LYS A 223 5.36 5.01 21.47
N TYR A 224 5.68 5.30 20.21
CA TYR A 224 4.69 5.67 19.20
C TYR A 224 4.29 4.49 18.29
N HIS A 225 4.71 3.28 18.62
CA HIS A 225 4.42 2.07 17.85
C HIS A 225 4.84 2.16 16.37
N VAL A 226 5.96 2.84 16.10
CA VAL A 226 6.54 2.97 14.76
C VAL A 226 7.85 2.17 14.64
N GLN A 227 8.20 1.80 13.43
CA GLN A 227 9.44 1.04 13.14
C GLN A 227 10.45 1.91 12.40
N ILE A 228 11.72 1.83 12.81
CA ILE A 228 12.84 2.46 12.12
C ILE A 228 13.36 1.51 11.03
N ARG A 229 13.49 1.99 9.80
CA ARG A 229 14.06 1.22 8.68
C ARG A 229 15.03 2.07 7.87
N GLY A 230 15.98 1.40 7.20
CA GLY A 230 16.85 2.04 6.22
C GLY A 230 16.08 2.50 4.98
N ILE A 231 16.71 3.39 4.22
CA ILE A 231 16.22 3.91 2.93
C ILE A 231 16.44 2.92 1.76
N HIS A 232 17.16 1.82 2.02
CA HIS A 232 17.50 0.75 1.08
C HIS A 232 17.25 -0.62 1.71
#